data_AF-A0A2D9HYC7-F1
#
_entry.id   AF-A0A2D9HYC7-F1
#
_cell.length_a   1.000
_cell.length_b   1.000
_cell.length_c   1.000
_cell.angle_alpha   90.00
_cell.angle_beta   90.00
_cell.angle_gamma   90.00
#
_symmetry.space_group_name_H-M   'P 1'
#
loop_
_entity.id
_entity.type
_entity.pdbx_description
1 polymer ?
#
loop_
_entity_poly.entity_id
_entity_poly.type
_entity_poly.pdbx_seq_one_letter_code
_entity_poly.pdbx_strand_id
1 'polypeptide(L)'
;MVAQPGVAVHFTRIASSAIITPTTLAAMEDTIASQAALILPDAHLDVLAYACTSASIVLGEDRVFGQIKKGRPEARPNTPITAAFAAFDSLDVCRIAVLTPYTRDVNELVRGYIEARGYTVPVFGSFNEPDDNIVACITTDSLRRAVLALGKRDDVDCVFVSCTSVRLADAIASLEAELGKPVLSSNQVLAWHSLRLAGIQDQLAQWGRLFTL
;
A
#
# COMPACT_ATOMS: atom_id res chain seq x y z
N MET A 1 6.53 -9.35 8.50
CA MET A 1 5.32 -8.65 9.02
C MET A 1 4.21 -9.62 9.39
N VAL A 2 3.67 -10.41 8.45
CA VAL A 2 2.46 -11.24 8.64
C VAL A 2 2.70 -12.70 9.04
N ALA A 3 3.96 -13.12 9.22
CA ALA A 3 4.32 -14.50 9.60
C ALA A 3 4.36 -14.67 11.14
N GLN A 4 3.27 -14.32 11.82
CA GLN A 4 3.12 -14.50 13.26
C GLN A 4 2.45 -15.85 13.58
N PRO A 5 2.67 -16.43 14.77
CA PRO A 5 1.91 -17.60 15.22
C PRO A 5 0.40 -17.37 15.10
N GLY A 6 -0.32 -18.32 14.48
CA GLY A 6 -1.77 -18.20 14.27
C GLY A 6 -2.18 -17.40 13.03
N VAL A 7 -1.24 -16.85 12.27
CA VAL A 7 -1.53 -16.13 11.02
C VAL A 7 -1.08 -16.95 9.82
N ALA A 8 -2.03 -17.25 8.93
CA ALA A 8 -1.76 -17.89 7.66
C ALA A 8 -1.99 -16.89 6.52
N VAL A 9 -1.13 -16.95 5.49
CA VAL A 9 -1.18 -16.06 4.34
C VAL A 9 -1.23 -16.89 3.07
N HIS A 10 -2.26 -16.66 2.27
CA HIS A 10 -2.50 -17.35 1.01
C HIS A 10 -2.61 -16.32 -0.10
N PHE A 11 -2.07 -16.65 -1.28
CA PHE A 11 -2.04 -15.73 -2.40
C PHE A 11 -2.49 -16.43 -3.68
N THR A 12 -3.13 -15.65 -4.54
CA THR A 12 -3.33 -15.95 -5.96
C THR A 12 -2.67 -14.82 -6.77
N ARG A 13 -2.65 -14.96 -8.10
CA ARG A 13 -2.10 -13.93 -8.99
C ARG A 13 -3.16 -13.42 -9.96
N ILE A 14 -3.15 -12.12 -10.16
CA ILE A 14 -3.83 -11.47 -11.27
C ILE A 14 -2.77 -11.14 -12.32
N ALA A 15 -3.04 -11.50 -13.58
CA ALA A 15 -2.16 -11.12 -14.67
C ALA A 15 -2.15 -9.58 -14.79
N SER A 16 -0.95 -9.00 -14.84
CA SER A 16 -0.74 -7.57 -15.01
C SER A 16 0.26 -7.33 -16.12
N SER A 17 0.08 -6.23 -16.85
CA SER A 17 1.11 -5.69 -17.74
C SER A 17 2.31 -5.26 -16.91
N ALA A 18 3.52 -5.46 -17.45
CA ALA A 18 4.73 -4.86 -16.92
C ALA A 18 4.73 -3.33 -17.09
N ILE A 19 4.12 -2.84 -18.17
CA ILE A 19 3.95 -1.41 -18.42
C ILE A 19 2.72 -0.90 -17.67
N ILE A 20 2.97 -0.01 -16.71
CA ILE A 20 1.95 0.55 -15.83
C ILE A 20 1.35 1.81 -16.45
N THR A 21 0.05 1.75 -16.74
CA THR A 21 -0.75 2.85 -17.25
C THR A 21 -2.15 2.78 -16.61
N PRO A 22 -2.94 3.86 -16.62
CA PRO A 22 -4.32 3.81 -16.15
C PRO A 22 -5.15 2.70 -16.84
N THR A 23 -4.97 2.51 -18.16
CA THR A 23 -5.67 1.47 -18.93
C THR A 23 -5.29 0.05 -18.48
N THR A 24 -3.98 -0.23 -18.34
CA THR A 24 -3.52 -1.57 -17.93
C THR A 24 -3.89 -1.90 -16.50
N LEU A 25 -3.94 -0.90 -15.61
CA LEU A 25 -4.42 -1.04 -14.23
C LEU A 25 -5.93 -1.29 -14.18
N ALA A 26 -6.72 -0.58 -14.99
CA ALA A 26 -8.17 -0.75 -15.03
C ALA A 26 -8.58 -2.15 -15.53
N ALA A 27 -7.83 -2.70 -16.49
CA ALA A 27 -8.09 -4.03 -17.04
C ALA A 27 -8.00 -5.18 -16.01
N MET A 28 -7.39 -4.95 -14.84
CA MET A 28 -7.27 -5.96 -13.79
C MET A 28 -8.62 -6.28 -13.11
N GLU A 29 -9.59 -5.35 -13.13
CA GLU A 29 -10.86 -5.47 -12.38
C GLU A 29 -11.61 -6.76 -12.67
N ASP A 30 -11.72 -7.13 -13.95
CA ASP A 30 -12.53 -8.27 -14.42
C ASP A 30 -12.04 -9.61 -13.86
N THR A 31 -10.78 -9.66 -13.39
CA THR A 31 -10.18 -10.87 -12.85
C THR A 31 -10.17 -10.91 -11.32
N ILE A 32 -10.46 -9.80 -10.62
CA ILE A 32 -10.35 -9.75 -9.15
C ILE A 32 -11.27 -10.79 -8.50
N ALA A 33 -12.54 -10.86 -8.92
CA ALA A 33 -13.51 -11.78 -8.32
C ALA A 33 -13.17 -13.26 -8.58
N SER A 34 -12.80 -13.61 -9.81
CA SER A 34 -12.47 -15.00 -10.15
C SER A 34 -11.20 -15.46 -9.44
N GLN A 35 -10.20 -14.58 -9.30
CA GLN A 35 -8.98 -14.90 -8.56
C GLN A 35 -9.22 -14.98 -7.06
N ALA A 36 -10.03 -14.09 -6.49
CA ALA A 36 -10.43 -14.14 -5.08
C ALA A 36 -11.08 -15.49 -4.72
N ALA A 37 -11.93 -16.03 -5.60
CA ALA A 37 -12.59 -17.32 -5.39
C ALA A 37 -11.61 -18.51 -5.29
N LEU A 38 -10.43 -18.42 -5.91
CA LEU A 38 -9.44 -19.53 -5.93
C LEU A 38 -8.66 -19.71 -4.63
N ILE A 39 -8.64 -18.71 -3.75
CA ILE A 39 -7.80 -18.76 -2.54
C ILE A 39 -8.47 -19.64 -1.48
N LEU A 40 -8.13 -20.94 -1.37
CA LEU A 40 -8.75 -21.85 -0.38
C LEU A 40 -10.30 -21.86 -0.43
N PRO A 41 -10.94 -22.31 -1.52
CA PRO A 41 -12.39 -22.18 -1.75
C PRO A 41 -13.29 -22.66 -0.60
N ASP A 42 -12.87 -23.68 0.15
CA ASP A 42 -13.66 -24.28 1.23
C ASP A 42 -13.26 -23.78 2.63
N ALA A 43 -12.34 -22.81 2.72
CA ALA A 43 -11.88 -22.25 3.99
C ALA A 43 -12.42 -20.83 4.20
N HIS A 44 -12.72 -20.51 5.46
CA HIS A 44 -13.03 -19.15 5.87
C HIS A 44 -11.78 -18.27 5.81
N LEU A 45 -11.91 -17.07 5.24
CA LEU A 45 -10.86 -16.04 5.24
C LEU A 45 -11.35 -14.82 6.03
N ASP A 46 -10.57 -14.38 7.02
CA ASP A 46 -10.91 -13.19 7.82
C ASP A 46 -10.82 -11.89 7.01
N VAL A 47 -9.80 -11.80 6.15
CA VAL A 47 -9.47 -10.62 5.36
C VAL A 47 -9.00 -11.06 3.98
N LEU A 48 -9.45 -10.36 2.94
CA LEU A 48 -8.91 -10.50 1.59
C LEU A 48 -8.43 -9.15 1.08
N ALA A 49 -7.15 -9.08 0.70
CA ALA A 49 -6.52 -7.86 0.26
C ALA A 49 -6.17 -7.89 -1.24
N TYR A 50 -6.55 -6.85 -1.98
CA TYR A 50 -6.08 -6.63 -3.34
C TYR A 50 -4.76 -5.83 -3.32
N ALA A 51 -3.63 -6.52 -3.51
CA ALA A 51 -2.29 -6.00 -3.26
C ALA A 51 -1.69 -5.14 -4.40
N CYS A 52 -2.45 -4.20 -4.95
CA CYS A 52 -1.95 -3.22 -5.92
C CYS A 52 -2.45 -1.81 -5.59
N THR A 53 -1.55 -0.91 -5.19
CA THR A 53 -1.93 0.46 -4.75
C THR A 53 -2.47 1.30 -5.90
N SER A 54 -1.73 1.37 -7.01
CA SER A 54 -2.12 2.16 -8.17
C SER A 54 -3.42 1.67 -8.79
N ALA A 55 -3.60 0.35 -8.96
CA ALA A 55 -4.86 -0.18 -9.49
C ALA A 55 -6.05 0.07 -8.54
N SER A 56 -5.84 0.00 -7.21
CA SER A 56 -6.90 0.31 -6.25
C SER A 56 -7.37 1.76 -6.37
N ILE A 57 -6.44 2.69 -6.61
CA ILE A 57 -6.73 4.10 -6.83
C ILE A 57 -7.44 4.33 -8.17
N VAL A 58 -6.92 3.74 -9.26
CA VAL A 58 -7.52 3.88 -10.60
C VAL A 58 -8.93 3.29 -10.67
N LEU A 59 -9.16 2.16 -10.00
CA LEU A 59 -10.47 1.51 -9.98
C LEU A 59 -11.44 2.16 -8.98
N GLY A 60 -10.92 2.67 -7.86
CA GLY A 60 -11.69 3.07 -6.69
C GLY A 60 -11.94 1.90 -5.74
N GLU A 61 -11.87 2.16 -4.44
CA GLU A 61 -11.98 1.14 -3.38
C GLU A 61 -13.31 0.39 -3.43
N ASP A 62 -14.43 1.08 -3.64
CA ASP A 62 -15.77 0.46 -3.66
C ASP A 62 -15.90 -0.60 -4.75
N ARG A 63 -15.32 -0.36 -5.93
CA ARG A 63 -15.32 -1.32 -7.04
C ARG A 63 -14.45 -2.54 -6.73
N VAL A 64 -13.25 -2.31 -6.21
CA VAL A 64 -12.35 -3.40 -5.78
C VAL A 64 -13.00 -4.23 -4.68
N PHE A 65 -13.62 -3.59 -3.70
CA PHE A 65 -14.34 -4.26 -2.61
C PHE A 65 -15.53 -5.06 -3.13
N GLY A 66 -16.28 -4.52 -4.08
CA GLY A 66 -17.35 -5.23 -4.77
C GLY A 66 -16.85 -6.51 -5.45
N GLN A 67 -15.71 -6.46 -6.15
CA GLN A 67 -15.12 -7.65 -6.78
C GLN A 67 -14.60 -8.67 -5.75
N ILE A 68 -13.93 -8.21 -4.69
CA ILE A 68 -13.52 -9.07 -3.57
C ILE A 68 -14.75 -9.80 -2.99
N LYS A 69 -15.83 -9.07 -2.71
CA LYS A 69 -17.06 -9.64 -2.14
C LYS A 69 -17.81 -10.56 -3.09
N LYS A 70 -17.70 -10.39 -4.40
CA LYS A 70 -18.22 -11.36 -5.38
C LYS A 70 -17.50 -12.71 -5.30
N GLY A 71 -16.17 -12.70 -5.10
CA GLY A 71 -15.37 -13.93 -5.00
C GLY A 71 -15.38 -14.56 -3.61
N ARG A 72 -15.36 -13.73 -2.55
CA ARG A 72 -15.31 -14.10 -1.12
C ARG A 72 -16.22 -13.19 -0.28
N PRO A 73 -17.54 -13.47 -0.25
CA PRO A 73 -18.51 -12.65 0.48
C PRO A 73 -18.21 -12.50 1.98
N GLU A 74 -17.60 -13.52 2.59
CA GLU A 74 -17.25 -13.59 4.01
C GLU A 74 -16.08 -12.68 4.37
N ALA A 75 -15.07 -12.56 3.51
CA ALA A 75 -13.81 -11.91 3.85
C ALA A 75 -13.93 -10.39 3.93
N ARG A 76 -13.31 -9.75 4.93
CA ARG A 76 -13.23 -8.28 4.99
C ARG A 76 -12.32 -7.77 3.86
N PRO A 77 -12.78 -6.89 2.97
CA PRO A 77 -11.97 -6.43 1.85
C PRO A 77 -10.95 -5.39 2.33
N ASN A 78 -9.77 -5.39 1.71
CA ASN A 78 -8.72 -4.43 2.02
C ASN A 78 -7.91 -4.08 0.76
N THR A 79 -7.31 -2.90 0.74
CA THR A 79 -6.32 -2.49 -0.28
C THR A 79 -5.19 -1.71 0.38
N PRO A 80 -4.02 -1.55 -0.29
CA PRO A 80 -2.96 -0.71 0.22
C PRO A 80 -3.38 0.74 0.49
N ILE A 81 -4.25 1.33 -0.34
CA ILE A 81 -4.67 2.73 -0.16
C ILE A 81 -5.67 2.87 0.99
N THR A 82 -6.61 1.94 1.14
CA THR A 82 -7.49 1.85 2.32
C THR A 82 -6.67 1.76 3.60
N ALA A 83 -5.68 0.87 3.58
CA ALA A 83 -4.80 0.64 4.70
C ALA A 83 -3.90 1.85 5.00
N ALA A 84 -3.49 2.60 3.98
CA ALA A 84 -2.74 3.84 4.16
C ALA A 84 -3.58 4.90 4.88
N PHE A 85 -4.84 5.09 4.50
CA PHE A 85 -5.73 6.02 5.21
C PHE A 85 -5.96 5.61 6.66
N ALA A 86 -6.24 4.32 6.92
CA ALA A 86 -6.35 3.82 8.28
C ALA A 86 -5.06 4.03 9.11
N ALA A 87 -3.89 3.91 8.47
CA ALA A 87 -2.60 4.18 9.10
C ALA A 87 -2.38 5.68 9.37
N PHE A 88 -2.78 6.56 8.44
CA PHE A 88 -2.69 8.01 8.62
C PHE A 88 -3.55 8.46 9.81
N ASP A 89 -4.78 7.96 9.88
CA ASP A 89 -5.70 8.26 10.99
C ASP A 89 -5.16 7.75 12.32
N SER A 90 -4.59 6.54 12.33
CA SER A 90 -4.05 5.93 13.57
C SER A 90 -2.79 6.65 14.08
N LEU A 91 -2.03 7.27 13.18
CA LEU A 91 -0.84 8.06 13.51
C LEU A 91 -1.12 9.55 13.71
N ASP A 92 -2.38 9.98 13.56
CA ASP A 92 -2.81 11.39 13.62
C ASP A 92 -1.97 12.30 12.68
N VAL A 93 -1.78 11.87 11.43
CA VAL A 93 -1.02 12.60 10.40
C VAL A 93 -1.90 13.06 9.25
N CYS A 94 -1.68 14.29 8.76
CA CYS A 94 -2.52 14.90 7.72
C CYS A 94 -1.73 15.36 6.48
N ARG A 95 -0.46 15.75 6.66
CA ARG A 95 0.41 16.30 5.60
C ARG A 95 1.41 15.25 5.14
N ILE A 96 1.13 14.61 4.02
CA ILE A 96 1.79 13.38 3.59
C ILE A 96 2.78 13.70 2.47
N ALA A 97 4.06 13.44 2.67
CA ALA A 97 5.01 13.36 1.57
C ALA A 97 4.80 12.04 0.82
N VAL A 98 4.46 12.10 -0.47
CA VAL A 98 4.21 10.89 -1.27
C VAL A 98 5.40 10.59 -2.17
N LEU A 99 5.88 9.34 -2.13
CA LEU A 99 6.90 8.83 -3.04
C LEU A 99 6.34 7.67 -3.84
N THR A 100 6.40 7.75 -5.16
CA THR A 100 5.99 6.67 -6.06
C THR A 100 7.14 6.29 -7.00
N PRO A 101 7.02 5.18 -7.73
CA PRO A 101 7.83 4.95 -8.90
C PRO A 101 7.13 5.37 -10.21
N TYR A 102 5.84 5.70 -10.17
CA TYR A 102 5.00 5.75 -11.38
C TYR A 102 5.26 6.96 -12.27
N THR A 103 4.74 6.88 -13.50
CA THR A 103 4.64 7.99 -14.45
C THR A 103 3.71 9.10 -13.95
N ARG A 104 3.83 10.28 -14.57
CA ARG A 104 3.13 11.50 -14.15
C ARG A 104 1.60 11.34 -14.11
N ASP A 105 1.02 10.73 -15.13
CA ASP A 105 -0.42 10.49 -15.25
C ASP A 105 -0.97 9.66 -14.07
N VAL A 106 -0.26 8.60 -13.67
CA VAL A 106 -0.62 7.80 -12.51
C VAL A 106 -0.41 8.60 -11.21
N ASN A 107 0.63 9.40 -11.12
CA ASN A 107 0.92 10.23 -9.93
C ASN A 107 -0.15 11.30 -9.67
N GLU A 108 -0.70 11.89 -10.73
CA GLU A 108 -1.80 12.86 -10.63
C GLU A 108 -3.05 12.21 -10.02
N LEU A 109 -3.35 10.96 -10.42
CA LEU A 109 -4.44 10.18 -9.82
C LEU A 109 -4.16 9.87 -8.34
N VAL A 110 -2.94 9.44 -8.00
CA VAL A 110 -2.55 9.14 -6.61
C VAL A 110 -2.71 10.37 -5.72
N ARG A 111 -2.18 11.52 -6.16
CA ARG A 111 -2.33 12.78 -5.43
C ARG A 111 -3.79 13.15 -5.24
N GLY A 112 -4.55 13.19 -6.33
CA GLY A 112 -5.96 13.58 -6.30
C GLY A 112 -6.81 12.67 -5.41
N TYR A 113 -6.51 11.37 -5.39
CA TYR A 113 -7.21 10.40 -4.54
C TYR A 113 -6.95 10.63 -3.05
N ILE A 114 -5.69 10.90 -2.67
CA ILE A 114 -5.32 11.21 -1.28
C ILE A 114 -5.92 12.55 -0.85
N GLU A 115 -5.83 13.58 -1.70
CA GLU A 115 -6.36 14.92 -1.39
C GLU A 115 -7.89 14.93 -1.30
N ALA A 116 -8.58 14.17 -2.15
CA ALA A 116 -10.03 14.00 -2.08
C ALA A 116 -10.51 13.35 -0.77
N ARG A 117 -9.62 12.65 -0.05
CA ARG A 117 -9.92 12.03 1.25
C ARG A 117 -9.66 12.96 2.43
N GLY A 118 -9.21 14.20 2.19
CA GLY A 118 -9.02 15.22 3.21
C GLY A 118 -7.58 15.36 3.73
N TYR A 119 -6.65 14.56 3.20
CA TYR A 119 -5.21 14.73 3.48
C TYR A 119 -4.61 15.78 2.54
N THR A 120 -3.41 16.28 2.88
CA THR A 120 -2.67 17.20 2.00
C THR A 120 -1.37 16.56 1.55
N VAL A 121 -0.95 16.82 0.30
CA VAL A 121 0.29 16.29 -0.25
C VAL A 121 1.26 17.43 -0.57
N PRO A 122 1.94 18.02 0.44
CA PRO A 122 2.80 19.19 0.28
C PRO A 122 4.00 18.95 -0.64
N VAL A 123 4.47 17.71 -0.72
CA VAL A 123 5.58 17.29 -1.59
C VAL A 123 5.31 15.92 -2.17
N PHE A 124 5.70 15.73 -3.43
CA PHE A 124 5.55 14.47 -4.15
C PHE A 124 6.82 14.19 -4.94
N GLY A 125 7.41 13.03 -4.73
CA GLY A 125 8.54 12.53 -5.51
C GLY A 125 8.14 11.32 -6.35
N SER A 126 8.80 11.14 -7.49
CA SER A 126 8.70 9.91 -8.27
C SER A 126 10.01 9.50 -8.92
N PHE A 127 10.24 8.19 -9.07
CA PHE A 127 11.27 7.63 -9.93
C PHE A 127 10.91 7.68 -11.43
N ASN A 128 9.65 7.95 -11.77
CA ASN A 128 9.12 8.09 -13.13
C ASN A 128 9.45 6.90 -14.05
N GLU A 129 9.29 5.69 -13.53
CA GLU A 129 9.58 4.43 -14.21
C GLU A 129 8.27 3.70 -14.59
N PRO A 130 7.95 3.56 -15.89
CA PRO A 130 6.75 2.85 -16.34
C PRO A 130 6.83 1.31 -16.30
N ASP A 131 8.03 0.71 -16.30
CA ASP A 131 8.20 -0.75 -16.28
C ASP A 131 8.33 -1.30 -14.86
N ASP A 132 7.33 -2.05 -14.40
CA ASP A 132 7.28 -2.60 -13.05
C ASP A 132 8.43 -3.58 -12.74
N ASN A 133 9.04 -4.20 -13.76
CA ASN A 133 10.23 -5.03 -13.58
C ASN A 133 11.44 -4.19 -13.16
N ILE A 134 11.56 -2.98 -13.70
CA ILE A 134 12.60 -2.02 -13.32
C ILE A 134 12.27 -1.43 -11.94
N VAL A 135 11.00 -1.12 -11.68
CA VAL A 135 10.54 -0.67 -10.36
C VAL A 135 10.93 -1.65 -9.25
N ALA A 136 10.76 -2.96 -9.48
CA ALA A 136 11.14 -4.01 -8.53
C ALA A 136 12.66 -4.04 -8.25
N CYS A 137 13.46 -3.50 -9.16
CA CYS A 137 14.91 -3.39 -9.04
C CYS A 137 15.40 -2.09 -8.37
N ILE A 138 14.51 -1.14 -8.04
CA ILE A 138 14.88 0.08 -7.31
C ILE A 138 15.49 -0.31 -5.96
N THR A 139 16.71 0.16 -5.71
CA THR A 139 17.48 -0.20 -4.53
C THR A 139 16.95 0.48 -3.27
N THR A 140 17.12 -0.19 -2.13
CA THR A 140 16.81 0.38 -0.81
C THR A 140 17.55 1.69 -0.55
N ASP A 141 18.79 1.85 -1.03
CA ASP A 141 19.53 3.11 -0.92
C ASP A 141 18.91 4.25 -1.72
N SER A 142 18.38 3.95 -2.91
CA SER A 142 17.69 4.94 -3.74
C SER A 142 16.39 5.38 -3.07
N LEU A 143 15.63 4.43 -2.53
CA LEU A 143 14.43 4.72 -1.72
C LEU A 143 14.78 5.54 -0.48
N ARG A 144 15.82 5.18 0.27
CA ARG A 144 16.29 5.92 1.46
C ARG A 144 16.59 7.38 1.13
N ARG A 145 17.39 7.64 0.10
CA ARG A 145 17.71 9.02 -0.31
C ARG A 145 16.45 9.82 -0.63
N ALA A 146 15.52 9.24 -1.39
CA ALA A 146 14.27 9.90 -1.76
C ALA A 146 13.36 10.15 -0.56
N VAL A 147 13.16 9.16 0.31
CA VAL A 147 12.37 9.28 1.55
C VAL A 147 12.91 10.39 2.45
N LEU A 148 14.23 10.41 2.70
CA LEU A 148 14.85 11.42 3.54
C LEU A 148 14.78 12.82 2.91
N ALA A 149 14.94 12.93 1.59
CA ALA A 149 14.84 14.21 0.89
C ALA A 149 13.43 14.81 1.01
N LEU A 150 12.38 14.00 0.89
CA LEU A 150 11.00 14.45 0.98
C LEU A 150 10.58 14.73 2.43
N GLY A 151 10.90 13.83 3.35
CA GLY A 151 10.42 13.88 4.74
C GLY A 151 11.02 14.99 5.59
N LYS A 152 12.21 15.50 5.21
CA LYS A 152 12.91 16.56 5.96
C LYS A 152 12.19 17.91 5.98
N ARG A 153 11.18 18.11 5.13
CA ARG A 153 10.42 19.36 5.09
C ARG A 153 9.55 19.53 6.34
N ASP A 154 9.50 20.73 6.90
CA ASP A 154 8.69 21.03 8.11
C ASP A 154 7.18 20.94 7.86
N ASP A 155 6.76 21.03 6.61
CA ASP A 155 5.36 20.92 6.21
C ASP A 155 4.86 19.47 6.03
N VAL A 156 5.68 18.47 6.37
CA VAL A 156 5.38 17.04 6.24
C VAL A 156 5.27 16.38 7.61
N ASP A 157 4.19 15.64 7.85
CA ASP A 157 3.96 14.83 9.05
C ASP A 157 4.54 13.43 8.91
N CYS A 158 4.37 12.79 7.74
CA CYS A 158 4.95 11.48 7.44
C CYS A 158 5.31 11.32 5.96
N VAL A 159 6.11 10.30 5.64
CA VAL A 159 6.39 9.89 4.25
C VAL A 159 5.64 8.61 3.92
N PHE A 160 4.88 8.60 2.83
CA PHE A 160 4.23 7.40 2.30
C PHE A 160 4.85 6.98 0.97
N VAL A 161 5.46 5.80 0.95
CA VAL A 161 6.01 5.18 -0.26
C VAL A 161 4.95 4.27 -0.87
N SER A 162 4.27 4.82 -1.88
CA SER A 162 3.14 4.21 -2.56
C SER A 162 3.60 3.34 -3.72
N CYS A 163 3.90 2.07 -3.44
CA CYS A 163 4.01 0.98 -4.41
C CYS A 163 4.19 -0.36 -3.68
N THR A 164 3.61 -1.43 -4.21
CA THR A 164 3.78 -2.79 -3.67
C THR A 164 5.00 -3.53 -4.26
N SER A 165 5.54 -3.07 -5.40
CA SER A 165 6.73 -3.67 -6.05
C SER A 165 8.06 -3.21 -5.43
N VAL A 166 8.06 -2.14 -4.62
CA VAL A 166 9.29 -1.65 -3.95
C VAL A 166 9.54 -2.32 -2.60
N ARG A 167 10.81 -2.54 -2.28
CA ARG A 167 11.27 -3.26 -1.08
C ARG A 167 11.77 -2.29 -0.01
N LEU A 168 10.82 -1.69 0.72
CA LEU A 168 11.13 -0.73 1.79
C LEU A 168 10.93 -1.27 3.21
N ALA A 169 10.07 -2.28 3.41
CA ALA A 169 9.57 -2.68 4.72
C ALA A 169 10.67 -2.91 5.77
N ASP A 170 11.75 -3.59 5.41
CA ASP A 170 12.87 -3.90 6.32
C ASP A 170 13.68 -2.66 6.74
N ALA A 171 13.60 -1.57 5.98
CA ALA A 171 14.34 -0.33 6.25
C ALA A 171 13.52 0.69 7.06
N ILE A 172 12.21 0.50 7.22
CA ILE A 172 11.30 1.52 7.76
C ILE A 172 11.74 2.00 9.14
N ALA A 173 11.94 1.09 10.11
CA ALA A 173 12.31 1.48 11.47
C ALA A 173 13.61 2.30 11.50
N SER A 174 14.59 1.95 10.66
CA SER A 174 15.84 2.71 10.55
C SER A 174 15.66 4.08 9.91
N LEU A 175 14.76 4.20 8.92
CA LEU A 175 14.42 5.46 8.27
C LEU A 175 13.67 6.39 9.22
N GLU A 176 12.74 5.86 10.02
CA GLU A 176 12.02 6.64 11.04
C GLU A 176 12.96 7.14 12.13
N ALA A 177 13.94 6.33 12.53
CA ALA A 177 14.97 6.74 13.50
C ALA A 177 15.84 7.88 12.97
N GLU A 178 16.21 7.85 11.68
CA GLU A 178 16.99 8.92 11.04
C GLU A 178 16.15 10.18 10.77
N LEU A 179 14.91 10.00 10.30
CA LEU A 179 14.05 11.08 9.87
C LEU A 179 13.34 11.79 11.04
N GLY A 180 13.10 11.08 12.14
CA GLY A 180 12.31 11.56 13.27
C GLY A 180 10.80 11.56 13.03
N LYS A 181 10.32 11.17 11.84
CA LYS A 181 8.91 11.13 11.42
C LYS A 181 8.50 9.74 10.97
N PRO A 182 7.20 9.38 11.00
CA PRO A 182 6.72 8.11 10.48
C PRO A 182 7.05 7.93 8.99
N VAL A 183 7.43 6.70 8.63
CA VAL A 183 7.69 6.28 7.25
C VAL A 183 6.82 5.08 6.97
N LEU A 184 5.96 5.21 5.96
CA LEU A 184 4.94 4.25 5.61
C LEU A 184 5.23 3.67 4.22
N SER A 185 4.93 2.39 4.02
CA SER A 185 4.94 1.78 2.68
C SER A 185 3.65 1.01 2.42
N SER A 186 3.24 0.91 1.15
CA SER A 186 2.06 0.14 0.75
C SER A 186 2.04 -1.29 1.33
N ASN A 187 3.18 -1.98 1.30
CA ASN A 187 3.29 -3.35 1.82
C ASN A 187 3.13 -3.40 3.35
N GLN A 188 3.71 -2.43 4.06
CA GLN A 188 3.65 -2.34 5.52
C GLN A 188 2.23 -1.99 6.00
N VAL A 189 1.62 -0.94 5.46
CA VAL A 189 0.27 -0.54 5.86
C VAL A 189 -0.75 -1.63 5.55
N LEU A 190 -0.63 -2.29 4.39
CA LEU A 190 -1.50 -3.41 4.02
C LEU A 190 -1.39 -4.56 5.02
N ALA A 191 -0.17 -4.93 5.41
CA ALA A 191 0.07 -5.96 6.41
C ALA A 191 -0.53 -5.57 7.77
N TRP A 192 -0.24 -4.36 8.26
CA TRP A 192 -0.75 -3.85 9.53
C TRP A 192 -2.28 -3.82 9.56
N HIS A 193 -2.91 -3.20 8.56
CA HIS A 193 -4.37 -3.06 8.52
C HIS A 193 -5.06 -4.42 8.38
N SER A 194 -4.47 -5.36 7.63
CA SER A 194 -5.02 -6.72 7.53
C SER A 194 -4.99 -7.45 8.86
N LEU A 195 -3.93 -7.31 9.66
CA LEU A 195 -3.87 -7.88 11.01
C LEU A 195 -4.92 -7.25 11.93
N ARG A 196 -5.06 -5.92 11.90
CA ARG A 196 -6.08 -5.20 12.70
C ARG A 196 -7.50 -5.61 12.31
N LEU A 197 -7.80 -5.75 11.02
CA LEU A 197 -9.08 -6.25 10.52
C LEU A 197 -9.37 -7.71 10.91
N ALA A 198 -8.32 -8.53 11.07
CA ALA A 198 -8.42 -9.89 11.58
C ALA A 198 -8.50 -9.96 13.13
N GLY A 199 -8.52 -8.83 13.82
CA GLY A 199 -8.58 -8.77 15.29
C GLY A 199 -7.24 -9.01 15.99
N ILE A 200 -6.13 -9.07 15.25
CA ILE A 200 -4.79 -9.27 15.79
C ILE A 200 -4.20 -7.91 16.15
N GLN A 201 -3.85 -7.74 17.43
CA GLN A 201 -3.36 -6.48 18.01
C GLN A 201 -1.88 -6.54 18.41
N ASP A 202 -1.16 -7.57 17.97
CA ASP A 202 0.27 -7.72 18.24
C ASP A 202 1.03 -6.47 17.81
N GLN A 203 1.97 -6.05 18.67
CA GLN A 203 2.88 -4.94 18.43
C GLN A 203 4.24 -5.46 17.99
N LEU A 204 4.71 -4.98 16.84
CA LEU A 204 5.96 -5.41 16.21
C LEU A 204 6.82 -4.20 15.85
N ALA A 205 7.44 -3.59 16.85
CA ALA A 205 8.21 -2.35 16.70
C ALA A 205 9.31 -2.40 15.63
N GLN A 206 9.82 -3.59 15.28
CA GLN A 206 10.81 -3.74 14.20
C GLN A 206 10.28 -3.33 12.83
N TRP A 207 8.95 -3.23 12.66
CA TRP A 207 8.29 -2.79 11.43
C TRP A 207 7.88 -1.32 11.47
N GLY A 208 8.40 -0.52 12.40
CA GLY A 208 8.17 0.93 12.49
C GLY A 208 7.05 1.35 13.44
N ARG A 209 6.88 2.65 13.64
CA ARG A 209 5.95 3.30 14.59
C ARG A 209 4.50 2.86 14.38
N LEU A 210 4.08 2.60 13.16
CA LEU A 210 2.72 2.11 12.89
C LEU A 210 2.43 0.78 13.59
N PHE A 211 3.41 -0.12 13.66
CA PHE A 211 3.27 -1.44 14.29
C PHE A 211 3.42 -1.41 15.82
N THR A 212 3.57 -0.23 16.44
CA THR A 212 3.51 -0.07 17.90
C THR A 212 2.13 0.36 18.39
N LEU A 213 1.18 0.60 17.46
CA LEU A 213 -0.20 0.97 17.73
C LEU A 213 -1.10 -0.26 17.86
#